data_AF-A0A2I0TMT6-F1
#
_entry.id   AF-A0A2I0TMT6-F1
#
_cell.length_a   1.000
_cell.length_b   1.000
_cell.length_c   1.000
_cell.angle_alpha   90.00
_cell.angle_beta   90.00
_cell.angle_gamma   90.00
#
_symmetry.space_group_name_H-M   'P 1'
#
loop_
_entity.id
_entity.type
_entity.pdbx_description
1 polymer ?
#
loop_
_entity_poly.entity_id
_entity_poly.type
_entity_poly.pdbx_seq_one_letter_code
_entity_poly.pdbx_strand_id
1 'polypeptide(L)'
;MRLAKQSRHLEVQILADQYGNAISLFGRDCSVQRRHQKIIEEAPASIATSVVFEHMEQCAVKLAKMVGYVSAGTVEYLYSQDGSFYFLELNPRLQVEHPCTEMVADVNLPAAQLQIAMGIPLHRIKDIRVMYGVSPWGDGTIDFENSAHVPCPRGHVIAARITSENPDEGFKPSSGTVQELNFRSNKNVWGYFSVAAAGGLHEFADSQFGHCFSWGENREEAISNMVVALKELSIRGDFRTTVEYLIKLLETESFQQNRIDTGWLDRLIAEKVQAERPDTMLGVVCGALHVADVSFRNSVSNFLHSLERGQVLPAHTLLNTVDVELIYEGRKYVLKVTRQSPNSYVVIMNGSCVEVDVHRLSDGGLLLSYDGSSYTTYMKEEVDRYRITIGNKTCVFEKENDPSILRSPSAGKLIQYVVEDGGHVFAGQCFAEIEVMKMVMTLTAGESGCIHYVKRPGAVLDPGCVIAKLQLDDPSRVQQAELHTGTLPQIQSTALRGEKLHRIFHYVLDNLVNVMNGYCLPEPYFSNKVKGWVERLMKTLRDPSLPLLELQDIMTSVSGRIPPNVEKSIKKEMAQYASNITSVLCQFPSQQVINHA
;
A
#
# COMPACT_ATOMS: atom_id res chain seq x y z
N MET A 1 -23.61 -19.57 28.24
CA MET A 1 -23.99 -19.39 26.82
C MET A 1 -23.32 -20.49 26.00
N ARG A 2 -24.03 -21.13 25.06
CA ARG A 2 -23.47 -22.17 24.17
C ARG A 2 -22.74 -21.48 23.02
N LEU A 3 -21.56 -21.96 22.64
CA LEU A 3 -20.82 -21.45 21.47
C LEU A 3 -21.54 -21.87 20.18
N ALA A 4 -21.99 -20.90 19.39
CA ALA A 4 -22.50 -21.13 18.05
C ALA A 4 -21.32 -21.41 17.10
N LYS A 5 -21.46 -22.42 16.23
CA LYS A 5 -20.43 -22.76 15.23
C LYS A 5 -20.93 -22.34 13.85
N GLN A 6 -20.04 -21.78 13.02
CA GLN A 6 -20.30 -21.47 11.62
C GLN A 6 -21.55 -20.60 11.37
N SER A 7 -21.80 -19.66 12.29
CA SER A 7 -22.89 -18.68 12.16
C SER A 7 -22.42 -17.41 11.47
N ARG A 8 -23.37 -16.71 10.87
CA ARG A 8 -23.28 -15.32 10.45
C ARG A 8 -23.62 -14.40 11.61
N HIS A 9 -22.98 -13.24 11.64
CA HIS A 9 -23.32 -12.16 12.56
C HIS A 9 -24.13 -11.14 11.77
N LEU A 10 -25.43 -11.10 12.01
CA LEU A 10 -26.36 -10.20 11.33
C LEU A 10 -26.89 -9.17 12.32
N GLU A 11 -27.19 -7.99 11.82
CA GLU A 11 -27.66 -6.88 12.63
C GLU A 11 -28.91 -6.27 12.03
N VAL A 12 -29.81 -5.78 12.87
CA VAL A 12 -30.91 -4.92 12.45
C VAL A 12 -30.67 -3.52 13.00
N GLN A 13 -30.68 -2.52 12.13
CA GLN A 13 -30.67 -1.13 12.54
C GLN A 13 -32.08 -0.77 13.01
N ILE A 14 -32.23 -0.36 14.27
CA ILE A 14 -33.49 0.18 14.79
C ILE A 14 -33.37 1.68 15.01
N LEU A 15 -34.50 2.36 14.84
CA LEU A 15 -34.66 3.77 15.12
C LEU A 15 -36.02 3.96 15.82
N ALA A 16 -35.99 4.61 16.99
CA ALA A 16 -37.19 4.80 17.81
C ALA A 16 -37.34 6.24 18.29
N ASP A 17 -38.57 6.76 18.29
CA ASP A 17 -38.89 8.09 18.84
C ASP A 17 -39.32 8.04 20.31
N GLN A 18 -39.57 9.22 20.89
CA GLN A 18 -39.99 9.37 22.29
C GLN A 18 -41.45 8.95 22.54
N TYR A 19 -42.19 8.56 21.50
CA TYR A 19 -43.64 8.31 21.56
C TYR A 19 -43.98 6.82 21.44
N GLY A 20 -42.97 5.94 21.50
CA GLY A 20 -43.13 4.50 21.42
C GLY A 20 -43.18 3.95 19.98
N ASN A 21 -42.94 4.79 18.96
CA ASN A 21 -42.77 4.31 17.60
C ASN A 21 -41.34 3.82 17.42
N ALA A 22 -41.18 2.62 16.85
CA ALA A 22 -39.88 2.06 16.49
C ALA A 22 -40.00 1.36 15.13
N ILE A 23 -38.95 1.48 14.32
CA ILE A 23 -38.86 0.91 12.97
C ILE A 23 -37.50 0.23 12.78
N SER A 24 -37.43 -0.68 11.81
CA SER A 24 -36.16 -1.18 11.26
C SER A 24 -35.75 -0.37 10.03
N LEU A 25 -34.44 -0.28 9.79
CA LEU A 25 -33.85 0.37 8.62
C LEU A 25 -32.97 -0.66 7.86
N PHE A 26 -33.54 -1.84 7.60
CA PHE A 26 -32.79 -3.00 7.11
C PHE A 26 -31.73 -3.48 8.10
N GLY A 27 -30.77 -4.25 7.59
CA GLY A 27 -29.70 -4.82 8.39
C GLY A 27 -28.35 -4.85 7.74
N ARG A 28 -27.39 -5.31 8.53
CA ARG A 28 -26.00 -5.46 8.14
C ARG A 28 -25.54 -6.89 8.35
N ASP A 29 -24.62 -7.33 7.49
CA ASP A 29 -23.83 -8.53 7.71
C ASP A 29 -22.43 -8.13 8.16
N CYS A 30 -22.10 -8.44 9.41
CA CYS A 30 -20.81 -8.14 10.03
C CYS A 30 -20.06 -9.44 10.31
N SER A 31 -20.29 -10.50 9.53
CA SER A 31 -19.70 -11.83 9.76
C SER A 31 -18.18 -11.87 9.64
N VAL A 32 -17.57 -10.98 8.85
CA VAL A 32 -16.11 -10.94 8.70
C VAL A 32 -15.50 -10.25 9.92
N GLN A 33 -15.14 -11.07 10.91
CA GLN A 33 -14.56 -10.62 12.17
C GLN A 33 -13.24 -11.32 12.44
N ARG A 34 -12.32 -10.63 13.11
CA ARG A 34 -11.09 -11.20 13.65
C ARG A 34 -11.09 -10.95 15.16
N ARG A 35 -11.00 -12.00 15.98
CA ARG A 35 -10.98 -11.86 17.45
C ARG A 35 -12.06 -10.90 17.97
N HIS A 36 -13.28 -11.00 17.42
CA HIS A 36 -14.43 -10.14 17.73
C HIS A 36 -14.36 -8.68 17.27
N GLN A 37 -13.34 -8.31 16.48
CA GLN A 37 -13.29 -7.03 15.79
C GLN A 37 -13.87 -7.18 14.37
N LYS A 38 -14.87 -6.38 14.04
CA LYS A 38 -15.46 -6.32 12.69
C LYS A 38 -14.47 -5.67 11.73
N ILE A 39 -14.33 -6.23 10.53
CA ILE A 39 -13.31 -5.80 9.55
C ILE A 39 -13.97 -5.38 8.23
N ILE A 40 -14.90 -6.20 7.76
CA ILE A 40 -15.74 -5.92 6.58
C ILE A 40 -17.19 -6.02 7.02
N GLU A 41 -17.99 -5.05 6.63
CA GLU A 41 -19.40 -4.96 6.89
C GLU A 41 -20.16 -4.77 5.57
N GLU A 42 -21.34 -5.34 5.47
CA GLU A 42 -22.17 -5.21 4.28
C GLU A 42 -23.60 -4.83 4.62
N ALA A 43 -24.28 -4.10 3.72
CA ALA A 43 -25.71 -3.85 3.82
C ALA A 43 -26.36 -3.93 2.43
N PRO A 44 -27.54 -4.55 2.28
CA PRO A 44 -28.30 -5.30 3.28
C PRO A 44 -27.71 -6.70 3.58
N ALA A 45 -28.28 -7.37 4.59
CA ALA A 45 -27.93 -8.75 4.97
C ALA A 45 -28.43 -9.79 3.94
N SER A 46 -27.71 -9.91 2.82
CA SER A 46 -28.10 -10.73 1.64
C SER A 46 -28.17 -12.24 1.86
N ILE A 47 -27.56 -12.78 2.92
CA ILE A 47 -27.49 -14.23 3.18
C ILE A 47 -28.77 -14.81 3.78
N ALA A 48 -29.56 -13.99 4.48
CA ALA A 48 -30.83 -14.43 5.05
C ALA A 48 -31.93 -14.35 3.98
N THR A 49 -32.85 -15.32 3.98
CA THR A 49 -34.04 -15.23 3.12
C THR A 49 -34.94 -14.09 3.61
N SER A 50 -35.66 -13.43 2.69
CA SER A 50 -36.47 -12.25 2.99
C SER A 50 -37.49 -12.51 4.11
N VAL A 51 -38.10 -13.70 4.14
CA VAL A 51 -39.08 -14.09 5.18
C VAL A 51 -38.44 -14.19 6.56
N VAL A 52 -37.22 -14.75 6.64
CA VAL A 52 -36.52 -14.88 7.92
C VAL A 52 -36.05 -13.50 8.39
N PHE A 53 -35.54 -12.69 7.48
CA PHE A 53 -35.04 -11.36 7.83
C PHE A 53 -36.17 -10.42 8.28
N GLU A 54 -37.34 -10.47 7.63
CA GLU A 54 -38.52 -9.72 8.07
C GLU A 54 -38.93 -10.10 9.50
N HIS A 55 -38.87 -11.39 9.84
CA HIS A 55 -39.11 -11.84 11.21
C HIS A 55 -38.05 -11.30 12.20
N MET A 56 -36.78 -11.25 11.82
CA MET A 56 -35.72 -10.64 12.63
C MET A 56 -35.96 -9.15 12.88
N GLU A 57 -36.42 -8.41 11.86
CA GLU A 57 -36.78 -7.00 11.97
C GLU A 57 -37.95 -6.77 12.92
N GLN A 58 -39.03 -7.55 12.77
CA GLN A 58 -40.18 -7.48 13.67
C GLN A 58 -39.79 -7.78 15.13
N CYS A 59 -38.92 -8.78 15.36
CA CYS A 59 -38.38 -9.08 16.69
C CYS A 59 -37.57 -7.90 17.27
N ALA A 60 -36.72 -7.26 16.46
CA ALA A 60 -35.92 -6.12 16.89
C ALA A 60 -36.80 -4.91 17.26
N VAL A 61 -37.81 -4.62 16.45
CA VAL A 61 -38.79 -3.55 16.71
C VAL A 61 -39.60 -3.83 17.97
N LYS A 62 -40.08 -5.06 18.17
CA LYS A 62 -40.80 -5.46 19.39
C LYS A 62 -39.93 -5.24 20.63
N LEU A 63 -38.67 -5.66 20.59
CA LEU A 63 -37.73 -5.46 21.69
C LEU A 63 -37.54 -3.97 21.99
N ALA A 64 -37.32 -3.14 20.97
CA ALA A 64 -37.16 -1.68 21.12
C ALA A 64 -38.40 -1.03 21.75
N LYS A 65 -39.61 -1.38 21.29
CA LYS A 65 -40.88 -0.91 21.87
C LYS A 65 -41.04 -1.34 23.34
N MET A 66 -40.74 -2.60 23.65
CA MET A 66 -40.91 -3.16 25.00
C MET A 66 -40.05 -2.47 26.06
N VAL A 67 -38.82 -2.07 25.70
CA VAL A 67 -37.91 -1.40 26.64
C VAL A 67 -38.04 0.14 26.61
N GLY A 68 -38.94 0.68 25.78
CA GLY A 68 -39.08 2.13 25.60
C GLY A 68 -37.82 2.77 25.02
N TYR A 69 -37.18 2.11 24.06
CA TYR A 69 -35.95 2.59 23.43
C TYR A 69 -36.17 3.91 22.70
N VAL A 70 -35.16 4.78 22.69
CA VAL A 70 -35.19 6.09 22.01
C VAL A 70 -33.86 6.29 21.30
N SER A 71 -33.88 6.93 20.12
CA SER A 71 -32.72 7.15 19.24
C SER A 71 -32.37 5.91 18.41
N ALA A 72 -31.18 5.90 17.80
CA ALA A 72 -30.66 4.78 17.03
C ALA A 72 -30.12 3.68 17.95
N GLY A 73 -30.35 2.42 17.58
CA GLY A 73 -29.82 1.24 18.25
C GLY A 73 -29.54 0.13 17.25
N THR A 74 -28.82 -0.90 17.68
CA THR A 74 -28.58 -2.08 16.85
C THR A 74 -28.88 -3.34 17.64
N VAL A 75 -29.75 -4.19 17.10
CA VAL A 75 -29.98 -5.54 17.64
C VAL A 75 -29.13 -6.51 16.83
N GLU A 76 -28.25 -7.20 17.52
CA GLU A 76 -27.33 -8.17 16.94
C GLU A 76 -27.89 -9.59 17.09
N TYR A 77 -27.76 -10.37 16.03
CA TYR A 77 -28.23 -11.74 15.93
C TYR A 77 -27.11 -12.65 15.41
N LEU A 78 -27.10 -13.88 15.92
CA LEU A 78 -26.38 -14.99 15.31
C LEU A 78 -27.34 -15.76 14.40
N TYR A 79 -27.08 -15.71 13.09
CA TYR A 79 -27.84 -16.42 12.07
C TYR A 79 -27.10 -17.66 11.61
N SER A 80 -27.76 -18.80 11.59
CA SER A 80 -27.20 -20.07 11.16
C SER A 80 -27.68 -20.43 9.75
N GLN A 81 -26.88 -21.23 9.04
CA GLN A 81 -27.16 -21.61 7.65
C GLN A 81 -28.44 -22.45 7.50
N ASP A 82 -28.90 -23.07 8.58
CA ASP A 82 -30.19 -23.79 8.65
C ASP A 82 -31.41 -22.84 8.70
N GLY A 83 -31.20 -21.52 8.70
CA GLY A 83 -32.23 -20.51 8.73
C GLY A 83 -32.67 -20.11 10.15
N SER A 84 -32.08 -20.71 11.19
CA SER A 84 -32.35 -20.31 12.57
C SER A 84 -31.56 -19.06 12.96
N PHE A 85 -32.14 -18.18 13.77
CA PHE A 85 -31.45 -17.01 14.32
C PHE A 85 -31.67 -16.88 15.82
N TYR A 86 -30.68 -16.31 16.51
CA TYR A 86 -30.67 -16.16 17.95
C TYR A 86 -30.21 -14.75 18.32
N PHE A 87 -30.92 -14.10 19.24
CA PHE A 87 -30.54 -12.80 19.78
C PHE A 87 -29.19 -12.89 20.50
N LEU A 88 -28.30 -11.93 20.24
CA LEU A 88 -27.02 -11.78 20.91
C LEU A 88 -27.08 -10.64 21.92
N GLU A 89 -27.25 -9.41 21.44
CA GLU A 89 -27.34 -8.21 22.27
C GLU A 89 -28.07 -7.06 21.56
N LEU A 90 -28.40 -6.01 22.33
CA LEU A 90 -28.84 -4.72 21.81
C LEU A 90 -27.80 -3.68 22.20
N ASN A 91 -27.10 -3.13 21.20
CA ASN A 91 -26.11 -2.08 21.39
C ASN A 91 -26.80 -0.71 21.48
N PRO A 92 -26.78 -0.02 22.65
CA PRO A 92 -27.58 1.17 22.90
C PRO A 92 -26.93 2.46 22.38
N ARG A 93 -26.39 2.40 21.16
CA ARG A 93 -25.60 3.48 20.54
C ARG A 93 -25.64 3.38 19.02
N LEU A 94 -25.26 4.47 18.36
CA LEU A 94 -24.93 4.42 16.94
C LEU A 94 -23.65 3.59 16.75
N GLN A 95 -23.65 2.70 15.75
CA GLN A 95 -22.49 1.90 15.39
C GLN A 95 -21.59 2.65 14.40
N VAL A 96 -20.31 2.29 14.30
CA VAL A 96 -19.35 3.01 13.44
C VAL A 96 -19.60 2.72 11.95
N GLU A 97 -20.14 1.54 11.66
CA GLU A 97 -20.57 1.02 10.36
C GLU A 97 -21.98 1.49 9.94
N HIS A 98 -22.59 2.43 10.67
CA HIS A 98 -23.91 2.98 10.33
C HIS A 98 -24.03 3.56 8.90
N PRO A 99 -22.99 4.13 8.26
CA PRO A 99 -23.12 4.66 6.90
C PRO A 99 -23.47 3.58 5.86
N CYS A 100 -23.21 2.30 6.14
CA CYS A 100 -23.71 1.19 5.32
C CYS A 100 -25.23 1.22 5.21
N THR A 101 -25.89 1.36 6.36
CA THR A 101 -27.35 1.46 6.43
C THR A 101 -27.85 2.77 5.86
N GLU A 102 -27.16 3.89 6.12
CA GLU A 102 -27.56 5.20 5.59
C GLU A 102 -27.66 5.19 4.05
N MET A 103 -26.69 4.58 3.38
CA MET A 103 -26.63 4.55 1.90
C MET A 103 -27.70 3.65 1.27
N VAL A 104 -28.08 2.54 1.92
CA VAL A 104 -29.16 1.64 1.41
C VAL A 104 -30.56 2.09 1.83
N ALA A 105 -30.68 2.87 2.91
CA ALA A 105 -31.96 3.38 3.41
C ALA A 105 -32.26 4.83 2.97
N ASP A 106 -31.27 5.56 2.46
CA ASP A 106 -31.32 7.01 2.22
C ASP A 106 -31.71 7.79 3.50
N VAL A 107 -31.17 7.39 4.65
CA VAL A 107 -31.44 8.01 5.96
C VAL A 107 -30.16 8.54 6.58
N ASN A 108 -30.12 9.83 6.91
CA ASN A 108 -29.04 10.40 7.72
C ASN A 108 -29.31 10.10 9.21
N LEU A 109 -28.64 9.08 9.74
CA LEU A 109 -28.85 8.57 11.08
C LEU A 109 -28.46 9.59 12.16
N PRO A 110 -27.30 10.26 12.13
CA PRO A 110 -26.99 11.32 13.10
C PRO A 110 -28.03 12.45 13.12
N ALA A 111 -28.51 12.90 11.95
CA ALA A 111 -29.55 13.91 11.87
C ALA A 111 -30.90 13.41 12.38
N ALA A 112 -31.25 12.13 12.14
CA ALA A 112 -32.45 11.52 12.67
C ALA A 112 -32.38 11.41 14.21
N GLN A 113 -31.24 11.01 14.77
CA GLN A 113 -31.02 11.00 16.23
C GLN A 113 -31.23 12.39 16.84
N LEU A 114 -30.70 13.44 16.21
CA LEU A 114 -30.90 14.82 16.65
C LEU A 114 -32.37 15.23 16.65
N GLN A 115 -33.11 14.93 15.57
CA GLN A 115 -34.54 15.21 15.45
C GLN A 115 -35.36 14.49 16.53
N ILE A 116 -35.07 13.21 16.75
CA ILE A 116 -35.71 12.41 17.80
C ILE A 116 -35.43 13.00 19.18
N ALA A 117 -34.18 13.41 19.45
CA ALA A 117 -33.81 14.03 20.72
C ALA A 117 -34.55 15.37 20.96
N MET A 118 -34.87 16.10 19.90
CA MET A 118 -35.71 17.32 19.96
C MET A 118 -37.22 17.02 20.13
N GLY A 119 -37.62 15.75 20.21
CA GLY A 119 -39.02 15.33 20.34
C GLY A 119 -39.79 15.29 19.01
N ILE A 120 -39.09 15.27 17.86
CA ILE A 120 -39.74 15.08 16.57
C ILE A 120 -40.10 13.59 16.39
N PRO A 121 -41.38 13.25 16.13
CA PRO A 121 -41.79 11.86 15.95
C PRO A 121 -41.30 11.28 14.61
N LEU A 122 -41.16 9.96 14.51
CA LEU A 122 -40.57 9.28 13.34
C LEU A 122 -41.25 9.67 12.02
N HIS A 123 -42.59 9.76 12.01
CA HIS A 123 -43.36 10.08 10.80
C HIS A 123 -43.15 11.53 10.31
N ARG A 124 -42.45 12.39 11.07
CA ARG A 124 -42.11 13.77 10.67
C ARG A 124 -40.66 13.93 10.23
N ILE A 125 -39.83 12.89 10.38
CA ILE A 125 -38.44 12.90 9.92
C ILE A 125 -38.44 12.73 8.40
N LYS A 126 -37.91 13.73 7.68
CA LYS A 126 -37.93 13.80 6.21
C LYS A 126 -37.45 12.51 5.56
N ASP A 127 -36.31 11.98 5.99
CA ASP A 127 -35.69 10.82 5.35
C ASP A 127 -36.53 9.55 5.53
N ILE A 128 -37.13 9.36 6.71
CA ILE A 128 -38.07 8.26 6.97
C ILE A 128 -39.30 8.38 6.06
N ARG A 129 -39.83 9.60 5.89
CA ARG A 129 -40.97 9.84 4.99
C ARG A 129 -40.65 9.45 3.54
N VAL A 130 -39.47 9.83 3.06
CA VAL A 130 -39.01 9.49 1.69
C VAL A 130 -38.82 7.97 1.55
N MET A 131 -38.21 7.32 2.53
CA MET A 131 -38.00 5.87 2.56
C MET A 131 -39.32 5.08 2.47
N TYR A 132 -40.36 5.55 3.15
CA TYR A 132 -41.72 4.97 3.09
C TYR A 132 -42.55 5.49 1.89
N GLY A 133 -41.96 6.22 0.95
CA GLY A 133 -42.62 6.66 -0.27
C GLY A 133 -43.71 7.73 -0.08
N VAL A 134 -43.72 8.43 1.06
CA VAL A 134 -44.70 9.50 1.34
C VAL A 134 -44.09 10.89 1.16
N SER A 135 -44.94 11.91 0.98
CA SER A 135 -44.48 13.29 0.75
C SER A 135 -43.57 13.77 1.89
N PRO A 136 -42.35 14.29 1.62
CA PRO A 136 -41.39 14.69 2.64
C PRO A 136 -41.86 15.85 3.52
N TRP A 137 -42.85 16.62 3.06
CA TRP A 137 -43.36 17.82 3.74
C TRP A 137 -44.73 17.60 4.41
N GLY A 138 -45.31 16.41 4.26
CA GLY A 138 -46.59 16.08 4.89
C GLY A 138 -46.46 15.89 6.41
N ASP A 139 -47.58 16.03 7.11
CA ASP A 139 -47.72 15.82 8.55
C ASP A 139 -48.54 14.58 8.91
N GLY A 140 -49.20 13.96 7.92
CA GLY A 140 -49.95 12.72 8.08
C GLY A 140 -49.14 11.62 8.76
N THR A 141 -49.80 10.88 9.64
CA THR A 141 -49.24 9.72 10.35
C THR A 141 -48.91 8.61 9.37
N ILE A 142 -47.84 7.87 9.64
CA ILE A 142 -47.45 6.67 8.87
C ILE A 142 -47.73 5.46 9.75
N ASP A 143 -48.49 4.50 9.25
CA ASP A 143 -48.57 3.17 9.85
C ASP A 143 -47.34 2.38 9.37
N PHE A 144 -46.34 2.26 10.23
CA PHE A 144 -45.09 1.55 9.93
C PHE A 144 -45.26 0.02 9.88
N GLU A 145 -46.38 -0.53 10.37
CA GLU A 145 -46.64 -1.97 10.41
C GLU A 145 -47.37 -2.44 9.15
N ASN A 146 -48.28 -1.62 8.61
CA ASN A 146 -49.12 -1.97 7.44
C ASN A 146 -48.97 -1.00 6.26
N SER A 147 -47.81 -0.35 6.11
CA SER A 147 -47.59 0.63 5.06
C SER A 147 -47.76 0.03 3.65
N ALA A 148 -48.51 0.73 2.78
CA ALA A 148 -48.74 0.30 1.40
C ALA A 148 -47.46 0.27 0.53
N HIS A 149 -46.41 0.98 0.93
CA HIS A 149 -45.09 0.94 0.32
C HIS A 149 -44.11 0.40 1.38
N VAL A 150 -43.74 -0.87 1.23
CA VAL A 150 -42.73 -1.50 2.07
C VAL A 150 -41.35 -1.01 1.60
N PRO A 151 -40.51 -0.45 2.49
CA PRO A 151 -39.17 -0.05 2.10
C PRO A 151 -38.38 -1.22 1.51
N CYS A 152 -37.69 -0.97 0.39
CA CYS A 152 -36.74 -1.92 -0.20
C CYS A 152 -35.32 -1.32 -0.13
N PRO A 153 -34.28 -2.12 0.13
CA PRO A 153 -32.91 -1.62 0.13
C PRO A 153 -32.53 -1.05 -1.23
N ARG A 154 -31.94 0.15 -1.26
CA ARG A 154 -31.47 0.77 -2.49
C ARG A 154 -30.01 0.43 -2.76
N GLY A 155 -29.79 -0.62 -3.55
CA GLY A 155 -28.46 -1.13 -3.90
C GLY A 155 -27.83 -1.94 -2.76
N HIS A 156 -26.50 -2.05 -2.79
CA HIS A 156 -25.69 -2.78 -1.82
C HIS A 156 -24.47 -1.95 -1.44
N VAL A 157 -24.02 -2.08 -0.19
CA VAL A 157 -22.86 -1.38 0.34
C VAL A 157 -21.90 -2.39 0.93
N ILE A 158 -20.62 -2.24 0.59
CA ILE A 158 -19.49 -2.88 1.27
C ILE A 158 -18.75 -1.79 2.03
N ALA A 159 -18.46 -2.02 3.29
CA ALA A 159 -17.56 -1.20 4.07
C ALA A 159 -16.33 -1.98 4.50
N ALA A 160 -15.22 -1.26 4.59
CA ALA A 160 -13.94 -1.80 5.01
C ALA A 160 -13.30 -0.88 6.05
N ARG A 161 -12.96 -1.45 7.21
CA ARG A 161 -12.23 -0.73 8.25
C ARG A 161 -10.76 -0.68 7.93
N ILE A 162 -10.20 0.53 7.91
CA ILE A 162 -8.77 0.74 7.68
C ILE A 162 -8.09 0.91 9.04
N THR A 163 -7.26 -0.07 9.40
CA THR A 163 -6.58 -0.12 10.70
C THR A 163 -5.06 -0.01 10.55
N SER A 164 -4.38 0.43 11.61
CA SER A 164 -2.91 0.53 11.71
C SER A 164 -2.26 -0.77 12.21
N GLU A 165 -2.89 -1.91 11.92
CA GLU A 165 -2.43 -3.23 12.33
C GLU A 165 -1.54 -3.87 11.25
N ASN A 166 -0.56 -4.67 11.67
CA ASN A 166 0.36 -5.38 10.78
C ASN A 166 -0.05 -6.86 10.59
N PRO A 167 -0.65 -7.26 9.45
CA PRO A 167 -1.06 -8.65 9.21
C PRO A 167 0.07 -9.68 9.36
N ASP A 168 1.30 -9.32 8.98
CA ASP A 168 2.47 -10.22 9.03
C ASP A 168 2.90 -10.55 10.47
N GLU A 169 2.61 -9.67 11.43
CA GLU A 169 2.96 -9.83 12.84
C GLU A 169 1.76 -10.23 13.70
N GLY A 170 0.79 -10.93 13.10
CA GLY A 170 -0.42 -11.35 13.79
C GLY A 170 -1.37 -10.19 14.10
N PHE A 171 -1.32 -9.15 13.25
CA PHE A 171 -2.15 -7.94 13.34
C PHE A 171 -1.96 -7.21 14.67
N LYS A 172 -0.70 -7.00 15.06
CA LYS A 172 -0.34 -6.11 16.15
C LYS A 172 -0.60 -4.66 15.73
N PRO A 173 -1.26 -3.84 16.56
CA PRO A 173 -1.46 -2.42 16.25
C PRO A 173 -0.12 -1.68 16.37
N SER A 174 0.06 -0.66 15.53
CA SER A 174 1.25 0.18 15.52
C SER A 174 0.88 1.66 15.48
N SER A 175 1.66 2.47 16.21
CA SER A 175 1.54 3.92 16.29
C SER A 175 2.62 4.60 15.43
N GLY A 176 2.39 5.85 15.08
CA GLY A 176 3.39 6.70 14.42
C GLY A 176 2.78 7.69 13.44
N THR A 177 3.63 8.37 12.66
CA THR A 177 3.23 9.47 11.79
C THR A 177 2.70 9.00 10.44
N VAL A 178 1.77 9.77 9.88
CA VAL A 178 1.26 9.61 8.51
C VAL A 178 1.99 10.59 7.61
N GLN A 179 2.73 10.07 6.64
CA GLN A 179 3.47 10.87 5.67
C GLN A 179 2.57 11.23 4.47
N GLU A 180 1.81 10.25 3.98
CA GLU A 180 0.87 10.42 2.89
C GLU A 180 -0.41 9.68 3.20
N LEU A 181 -1.55 10.34 2.95
CA LEU A 181 -2.85 9.72 2.87
C LEU A 181 -3.56 10.33 1.68
N ASN A 182 -3.69 9.53 0.62
CA ASN A 182 -4.38 9.92 -0.59
C ASN A 182 -5.43 8.86 -0.93
N PHE A 183 -6.68 9.22 -0.68
CA PHE A 183 -7.84 8.42 -1.01
C PHE A 183 -8.57 9.04 -2.21
N ARG A 184 -8.68 8.28 -3.29
CA ARG A 184 -9.36 8.71 -4.51
C ARG A 184 -10.83 8.35 -4.44
N SER A 185 -11.65 9.28 -3.93
CA SER A 185 -13.09 9.12 -3.93
C SER A 185 -13.65 9.09 -5.35
N ASN A 186 -14.68 8.30 -5.57
CA ASN A 186 -15.48 8.33 -6.79
C ASN A 186 -16.98 8.51 -6.43
N LYS A 187 -17.88 8.48 -7.42
CA LYS A 187 -19.33 8.69 -7.19
C LYS A 187 -19.93 7.68 -6.20
N ASN A 188 -19.45 6.44 -6.22
CA ASN A 188 -20.02 5.32 -5.50
C ASN A 188 -19.18 4.92 -4.27
N VAL A 189 -17.93 5.37 -4.20
CA VAL A 189 -16.97 5.02 -3.15
C VAL A 189 -16.45 6.27 -2.49
N TRP A 190 -16.64 6.34 -1.19
CA TRP A 190 -16.13 7.40 -0.34
C TRP A 190 -15.59 6.82 0.96
N GLY A 191 -14.89 7.64 1.73
CA GLY A 191 -14.33 7.21 2.99
C GLY A 191 -13.92 8.42 3.81
N TYR A 192 -13.84 8.23 5.11
CA TYR A 192 -13.35 9.24 6.03
C TYR A 192 -12.21 8.67 6.86
N PHE A 193 -11.30 9.55 7.27
CA PHE A 193 -10.13 9.22 8.06
C PHE A 193 -10.04 10.18 9.24
N SER A 194 -9.65 9.67 10.40
CA SER A 194 -9.47 10.46 11.62
C SER A 194 -8.12 11.18 11.67
N VAL A 195 -7.20 10.85 10.77
CA VAL A 195 -5.86 11.42 10.67
C VAL A 195 -5.66 12.03 9.28
N ALA A 196 -5.03 13.21 9.23
CA ALA A 196 -4.68 13.91 8.00
C ALA A 196 -3.21 13.64 7.59
N ALA A 197 -2.82 14.08 6.39
CA ALA A 197 -1.42 14.10 5.97
C ALA A 197 -0.57 14.94 6.96
N ALA A 198 0.59 14.43 7.37
CA ALA A 198 1.43 14.96 8.45
C ALA A 198 0.83 14.90 9.86
N GLY A 199 -0.29 14.20 10.05
CA GLY A 199 -0.79 13.80 11.36
C GLY A 199 -0.05 12.58 11.91
N GLY A 200 -0.55 12.03 13.02
CA GLY A 200 -0.01 10.80 13.58
C GLY A 200 -1.03 10.08 14.44
N LEU A 201 -0.86 8.76 14.50
CA LEU A 201 -1.59 7.89 15.39
C LEU A 201 -0.80 7.75 16.69
N HIS A 202 -1.31 8.33 17.77
CA HIS A 202 -0.67 8.21 19.09
C HIS A 202 -1.10 6.92 19.79
N GLU A 203 -0.39 6.55 20.85
CA GLU A 203 -0.65 5.29 21.57
C GLU A 203 -2.08 5.19 22.13
N PHE A 204 -2.67 6.28 22.61
CA PHE A 204 -4.04 6.22 23.17
C PHE A 204 -5.17 6.19 22.14
N ALA A 205 -4.86 6.20 20.83
CA ALA A 205 -5.85 6.23 19.76
C ALA A 205 -6.38 4.82 19.46
N ASP A 206 -7.52 4.74 18.78
CA ASP A 206 -7.97 3.48 18.18
C ASP A 206 -7.01 3.09 17.03
N SER A 207 -6.83 1.80 16.79
CA SER A 207 -6.09 1.32 15.62
C SER A 207 -6.86 1.60 14.33
N GLN A 208 -8.19 1.67 14.39
CA GLN A 208 -9.00 2.15 13.28
C GLN A 208 -8.84 3.66 13.11
N PHE A 209 -8.26 4.07 11.98
CA PHE A 209 -8.12 5.47 11.62
C PHE A 209 -8.83 5.84 10.32
N GLY A 210 -9.44 4.86 9.64
CA GLY A 210 -10.23 5.09 8.44
C GLY A 210 -11.39 4.13 8.30
N HIS A 211 -12.39 4.56 7.54
CA HIS A 211 -13.51 3.72 7.14
C HIS A 211 -13.90 4.07 5.71
N CYS A 212 -13.87 3.07 4.83
CA CYS A 212 -14.24 3.20 3.42
C CYS A 212 -15.60 2.55 3.20
N PHE A 213 -16.45 3.17 2.38
CA PHE A 213 -17.78 2.71 2.02
C PHE A 213 -17.92 2.73 0.50
N SER A 214 -18.33 1.59 -0.06
CA SER A 214 -18.52 1.38 -1.48
C SER A 214 -19.94 0.93 -1.74
N TRP A 215 -20.68 1.72 -2.52
CA TRP A 215 -22.02 1.40 -2.96
C TRP A 215 -22.02 0.83 -4.39
N GLY A 216 -23.01 0.03 -4.71
CA GLY A 216 -23.29 -0.47 -6.06
C GLY A 216 -24.75 -0.88 -6.19
N GLU A 217 -25.24 -1.11 -7.42
CA GLU A 217 -26.62 -1.57 -7.64
C GLU A 217 -26.84 -2.98 -7.08
N ASN A 218 -25.76 -3.77 -6.98
CA ASN A 218 -25.74 -5.09 -6.40
C ASN A 218 -24.42 -5.35 -5.65
N ARG A 219 -24.36 -6.48 -4.93
CA ARG A 219 -23.21 -6.87 -4.12
C ARG A 219 -21.92 -6.97 -4.93
N GLU A 220 -21.96 -7.55 -6.12
CA GLU A 220 -20.79 -7.77 -6.98
C GLU A 220 -20.16 -6.45 -7.44
N GLU A 221 -21.00 -5.48 -7.82
CA GLU A 221 -20.56 -4.13 -8.20
C GLU A 221 -19.96 -3.39 -7.00
N ALA A 222 -20.61 -3.44 -5.84
CA ALA A 222 -20.10 -2.81 -4.62
C ALA A 222 -18.74 -3.39 -4.18
N ILE A 223 -18.53 -4.70 -4.33
CA ILE A 223 -17.23 -5.36 -4.07
C ILE A 223 -16.18 -4.89 -5.07
N SER A 224 -16.50 -4.91 -6.37
CA SER A 224 -15.58 -4.49 -7.43
C SER A 224 -15.14 -3.03 -7.23
N ASN A 225 -16.09 -2.15 -6.92
CA ASN A 225 -15.83 -0.75 -6.60
C ASN A 225 -14.93 -0.59 -5.37
N MET A 226 -15.12 -1.38 -4.32
CA MET A 226 -14.27 -1.36 -3.12
C MET A 226 -12.85 -1.81 -3.43
N VAL A 227 -12.67 -2.91 -4.18
CA VAL A 227 -11.36 -3.44 -4.55
C VAL A 227 -10.56 -2.41 -5.36
N VAL A 228 -11.20 -1.75 -6.33
CA VAL A 228 -10.55 -0.69 -7.12
C VAL A 228 -10.14 0.48 -6.22
N ALA A 229 -11.03 0.95 -5.35
CA ALA A 229 -10.74 2.06 -4.46
C ALA A 229 -9.61 1.75 -3.46
N LEU A 230 -9.56 0.53 -2.90
CA LEU A 230 -8.48 0.10 -2.02
C LEU A 230 -7.14 -0.06 -2.77
N LYS A 231 -7.17 -0.50 -4.04
CA LYS A 231 -5.97 -0.50 -4.90
C LYS A 231 -5.50 0.91 -5.26
N GLU A 232 -6.37 1.90 -5.29
CA GLU A 232 -5.97 3.29 -5.54
C GLU A 232 -5.62 4.08 -4.27
N LEU A 233 -5.92 3.52 -3.09
CA LEU A 233 -5.66 4.12 -1.79
C LEU A 233 -4.15 4.06 -1.47
N SER A 234 -3.50 5.21 -1.45
CA SER A 234 -2.11 5.35 -0.99
C SER A 234 -2.09 5.81 0.46
N ILE A 235 -1.60 4.96 1.36
CA ILE A 235 -1.32 5.32 2.75
C ILE A 235 0.14 4.98 3.04
N ARG A 236 0.95 6.01 3.27
CA ARG A 236 2.36 5.87 3.70
C ARG A 236 2.53 6.48 5.08
N GLY A 237 3.10 5.71 5.99
CA GLY A 237 3.34 6.13 7.37
C GLY A 237 4.38 5.26 8.08
N ASP A 238 4.58 5.53 9.36
CA ASP A 238 5.39 4.71 10.25
C ASP A 238 4.76 3.33 10.46
N PHE A 239 3.46 3.31 10.70
CA PHE A 239 2.68 2.10 10.88
C PHE A 239 2.38 1.37 9.56
N ARG A 240 2.00 0.09 9.67
CA ARG A 240 1.46 -0.70 8.56
C ARG A 240 -0.07 -0.64 8.56
N THR A 241 -0.67 -0.95 7.42
CA THR A 241 -2.12 -0.97 7.26
C THR A 241 -2.62 -2.33 6.81
N THR A 242 -3.92 -2.56 6.99
CA THR A 242 -4.60 -3.80 6.60
C THR A 242 -5.09 -3.80 5.15
N VAL A 243 -4.86 -2.72 4.39
CA VAL A 243 -5.39 -2.52 3.02
C VAL A 243 -5.04 -3.67 2.07
N GLU A 244 -3.76 -4.07 2.02
CA GLU A 244 -3.30 -5.17 1.15
C GLU A 244 -4.01 -6.49 1.48
N TYR A 245 -4.27 -6.73 2.76
CA TYR A 245 -4.97 -7.92 3.22
C TYR A 245 -6.47 -7.85 2.90
N LEU A 246 -7.10 -6.68 3.07
CA LEU A 246 -8.50 -6.44 2.73
C LEU A 246 -8.78 -6.69 1.24
N ILE A 247 -7.89 -6.20 0.35
CA ILE A 247 -7.99 -6.46 -1.10
C ILE A 247 -8.03 -7.97 -1.35
N LYS A 248 -7.09 -8.73 -0.75
CA LYS A 248 -7.04 -10.18 -0.89
C LYS A 248 -8.30 -10.87 -0.37
N LEU A 249 -8.84 -10.45 0.79
CA LEU A 249 -10.06 -11.00 1.34
C LEU A 249 -11.26 -10.82 0.40
N LEU A 250 -11.43 -9.61 -0.14
CA LEU A 250 -12.51 -9.27 -1.07
C LEU A 250 -12.42 -10.06 -2.39
N GLU A 251 -11.20 -10.39 -2.84
CA GLU A 251 -10.96 -11.16 -4.07
C GLU A 251 -11.08 -12.69 -3.87
N THR A 252 -11.24 -13.19 -2.64
CA THR A 252 -11.39 -14.64 -2.41
C THR A 252 -12.70 -15.20 -2.96
N GLU A 253 -12.65 -16.42 -3.50
CA GLU A 253 -13.84 -17.13 -3.99
C GLU A 253 -14.90 -17.30 -2.88
N SER A 254 -14.48 -17.57 -1.64
CA SER A 254 -15.38 -17.69 -0.49
C SER A 254 -16.18 -16.41 -0.25
N PHE A 255 -15.53 -15.24 -0.32
CA PHE A 255 -16.21 -13.96 -0.13
C PHE A 255 -17.12 -13.61 -1.31
N GLN A 256 -16.67 -13.85 -2.55
CA GLN A 256 -17.46 -13.62 -3.77
C GLN A 256 -18.74 -14.47 -3.78
N GLN A 257 -18.64 -15.76 -3.44
CA GLN A 257 -19.79 -16.68 -3.38
C GLN A 257 -20.61 -16.57 -2.08
N ASN A 258 -20.32 -15.61 -1.21
CA ASN A 258 -20.99 -15.40 0.08
C ASN A 258 -20.92 -16.62 1.04
N ARG A 259 -19.84 -17.42 0.93
CA ARG A 259 -19.56 -18.64 1.71
C ARG A 259 -18.59 -18.35 2.85
N ILE A 260 -18.98 -17.45 3.74
CA ILE A 260 -18.19 -17.05 4.92
C ILE A 260 -18.94 -17.36 6.21
N ASP A 261 -18.22 -17.37 7.33
CA ASP A 261 -18.76 -17.46 8.68
C ASP A 261 -17.92 -16.62 9.64
N THR A 262 -18.38 -16.45 10.87
CA THR A 262 -17.69 -15.66 11.92
C THR A 262 -16.28 -16.14 12.26
N GLY A 263 -15.92 -17.40 11.94
CA GLY A 263 -14.58 -17.95 12.16
C GLY A 263 -13.74 -18.04 10.88
N TRP A 264 -14.22 -17.51 9.76
CA TRP A 264 -13.57 -17.65 8.45
C TRP A 264 -12.22 -16.92 8.43
N LEU A 265 -12.19 -15.67 8.88
CA LEU A 265 -10.98 -14.86 8.88
C LEU A 265 -9.94 -15.41 9.87
N ASP A 266 -10.34 -15.82 11.06
CA ASP A 266 -9.43 -16.45 12.03
C ASP A 266 -8.78 -17.73 11.47
N ARG A 267 -9.50 -18.51 10.64
CA ARG A 267 -8.94 -19.69 9.94
C ARG A 267 -7.91 -19.29 8.88
N LEU A 268 -8.19 -18.29 8.05
CA LEU A 268 -7.23 -17.81 7.04
C LEU A 268 -5.93 -17.30 7.67
N ILE A 269 -6.02 -16.67 8.85
CA ILE A 269 -4.86 -16.22 9.62
C ILE A 269 -4.08 -17.44 10.16
N ALA A 270 -4.76 -18.46 10.68
CA ALA A 270 -4.12 -19.69 11.14
C ALA A 270 -3.41 -20.45 10.01
N GLU A 271 -3.98 -20.42 8.80
CA GLU A 271 -3.39 -20.97 7.57
C GLU A 271 -2.25 -20.10 7.00
N LYS A 272 -1.93 -18.97 7.65
CA LYS A 272 -0.88 -18.02 7.24
C LYS A 272 -1.05 -17.52 5.81
N VAL A 273 -2.29 -17.27 5.40
CA VAL A 273 -2.59 -16.67 4.08
C VAL A 273 -2.01 -15.25 4.05
N GLN A 274 -0.91 -15.03 3.33
CA GLN A 274 -0.26 -13.72 3.23
C GLN A 274 -0.88 -12.86 2.14
N ALA A 275 -0.74 -11.53 2.23
CA ALA A 275 -1.08 -10.63 1.14
C ALA A 275 -0.26 -10.94 -0.13
N GLU A 276 -0.70 -10.44 -1.28
CA GLU A 276 0.01 -10.66 -2.54
C GLU A 276 1.38 -9.95 -2.51
N ARG A 277 2.46 -10.71 -2.69
CA ARG A 277 3.83 -10.17 -2.69
C ARG A 277 4.28 -9.81 -4.10
N PRO A 278 5.23 -8.86 -4.24
CA PRO A 278 5.89 -8.61 -5.53
C PRO A 278 6.65 -9.87 -6.00
N ASP A 279 6.99 -9.91 -7.29
CA ASP A 279 7.97 -10.89 -7.77
C ASP A 279 9.28 -10.75 -6.97
N THR A 280 9.87 -11.89 -6.61
CA THR A 280 11.05 -11.93 -5.73
C THR A 280 12.24 -11.19 -6.33
N MET A 281 12.51 -11.37 -7.62
CA MET A 281 13.65 -10.74 -8.29
C MET A 281 13.40 -9.25 -8.50
N LEU A 282 12.17 -8.86 -8.87
CA LEU A 282 11.78 -7.45 -8.89
C LEU A 282 11.97 -6.80 -7.51
N GLY A 283 11.52 -7.47 -6.44
CA GLY A 283 11.69 -7.03 -5.06
C GLY A 283 13.15 -6.80 -4.70
N VAL A 284 14.01 -7.77 -5.00
CA VAL A 284 15.46 -7.72 -4.73
C VAL A 284 16.14 -6.59 -5.51
N VAL A 285 15.82 -6.42 -6.79
CA VAL A 285 16.38 -5.34 -7.63
C VAL A 285 15.94 -3.97 -7.12
N CYS A 286 14.64 -3.78 -6.86
CA CYS A 286 14.11 -2.54 -6.29
C CYS A 286 14.75 -2.25 -4.93
N GLY A 287 14.91 -3.26 -4.07
CA GLY A 287 15.54 -3.07 -2.77
C GLY A 287 17.01 -2.72 -2.83
N ALA A 288 17.75 -3.37 -3.71
CA ALA A 288 19.16 -3.03 -3.93
C ALA A 288 19.29 -1.58 -4.39
N LEU A 289 18.42 -1.14 -5.30
CA LEU A 289 18.42 0.23 -5.82
C LEU A 289 18.07 1.28 -4.77
N HIS A 290 17.09 1.01 -3.89
CA HIS A 290 16.77 1.94 -2.80
C HIS A 290 17.91 2.09 -1.80
N VAL A 291 18.50 0.98 -1.35
CA VAL A 291 19.65 1.01 -0.42
C VAL A 291 20.84 1.73 -1.06
N ALA A 292 21.09 1.48 -2.35
CA ALA A 292 22.14 2.15 -3.09
C ALA A 292 21.86 3.65 -3.28
N ASP A 293 20.64 4.06 -3.67
CA ASP A 293 20.27 5.49 -3.82
C ASP A 293 20.47 6.27 -2.52
N VAL A 294 20.03 5.71 -1.38
CA VAL A 294 20.26 6.31 -0.08
C VAL A 294 21.75 6.43 0.24
N SER A 295 22.53 5.39 -0.04
CA SER A 295 23.98 5.39 0.18
C SER A 295 24.68 6.44 -0.69
N PHE A 296 24.34 6.54 -1.97
CA PHE A 296 24.89 7.53 -2.91
C PHE A 296 24.54 8.96 -2.51
N ARG A 297 23.30 9.19 -2.05
CA ARG A 297 22.86 10.49 -1.58
C ARG A 297 23.59 10.90 -0.32
N ASN A 298 23.71 9.99 0.64
CA ASN A 298 24.43 10.25 1.88
C ASN A 298 25.90 10.56 1.59
N SER A 299 26.55 9.82 0.67
CA SER A 299 27.93 10.11 0.27
C SER A 299 28.09 11.48 -0.38
N VAL A 300 27.19 11.87 -1.28
CA VAL A 300 27.23 13.18 -1.95
C VAL A 300 26.95 14.30 -0.95
N SER A 301 25.94 14.15 -0.09
CA SER A 301 25.60 15.13 0.94
C SER A 301 26.74 15.32 1.94
N ASN A 302 27.36 14.24 2.41
CA ASN A 302 28.52 14.29 3.30
C ASN A 302 29.72 14.99 2.65
N PHE A 303 29.94 14.71 1.35
CA PHE A 303 31.00 15.36 0.59
C PHE A 303 30.77 16.87 0.44
N LEU A 304 29.56 17.27 0.05
CA LEU A 304 29.18 18.67 -0.10
C LEU A 304 29.28 19.44 1.23
N HIS A 305 28.78 18.87 2.33
CA HIS A 305 28.87 19.51 3.65
C HIS A 305 30.31 19.67 4.15
N SER A 306 31.17 18.70 3.86
CA SER A 306 32.59 18.79 4.23
C SER A 306 33.29 19.85 3.38
N LEU A 307 33.02 19.87 2.08
CA LEU A 307 33.58 20.85 1.15
C LEU A 307 33.15 22.28 1.48
N GLU A 308 31.88 22.48 1.86
CA GLU A 308 31.34 23.76 2.32
C GLU A 308 32.06 24.27 3.58
N ARG A 309 32.50 23.35 4.45
CA ARG A 309 33.34 23.66 5.63
C ARG A 309 34.83 23.80 5.31
N GLY A 310 35.22 23.72 4.04
CA GLY A 310 36.61 23.80 3.59
C GLY A 310 37.43 22.53 3.79
N GLN A 311 36.78 21.39 4.07
CA GLN A 311 37.42 20.09 4.22
C GLN A 311 37.31 19.28 2.93
N VAL A 312 38.45 18.99 2.30
CA VAL A 312 38.49 18.13 1.11
C VAL A 312 38.57 16.67 1.56
N LEU A 313 37.47 15.93 1.38
CA LEU A 313 37.43 14.51 1.66
C LEU A 313 38.15 13.69 0.56
N PRO A 314 38.67 12.50 0.89
CA PRO A 314 39.25 11.60 -0.10
C PRO A 314 38.25 11.18 -1.18
N ALA A 315 38.73 10.95 -2.42
CA ALA A 315 37.86 10.56 -3.54
C ALA A 315 37.00 9.30 -3.28
N HIS A 316 37.49 8.36 -2.46
CA HIS A 316 36.75 7.13 -2.13
C HIS A 316 35.47 7.38 -1.32
N THR A 317 35.28 8.58 -0.75
CA THR A 317 34.03 8.92 -0.07
C THR A 317 32.88 9.14 -1.05
N LEU A 318 33.16 9.48 -2.32
CA LEU A 318 32.17 9.56 -3.38
C LEU A 318 32.04 8.18 -4.03
N LEU A 319 31.14 7.38 -3.49
CA LEU A 319 30.88 6.03 -3.97
C LEU A 319 30.14 6.08 -5.31
N ASN A 320 30.64 5.35 -6.30
CA ASN A 320 29.90 5.02 -7.53
C ASN A 320 29.32 3.62 -7.50
N THR A 321 29.84 2.78 -6.61
CA THR A 321 29.46 1.38 -6.43
C THR A 321 29.19 1.14 -4.95
N VAL A 322 28.07 0.47 -4.65
CA VAL A 322 27.66 0.09 -3.30
C VAL A 322 27.40 -1.41 -3.29
N ASP A 323 27.99 -2.08 -2.31
CA ASP A 323 27.66 -3.46 -1.99
C ASP A 323 26.41 -3.47 -1.11
N VAL A 324 25.41 -4.25 -1.51
CA VAL A 324 24.11 -4.34 -0.86
C VAL A 324 23.82 -5.78 -0.51
N GLU A 325 23.50 -6.02 0.75
CA GLU A 325 23.10 -7.33 1.25
C GLU A 325 21.65 -7.26 1.70
N LEU A 326 20.82 -8.16 1.18
CA LEU A 326 19.40 -8.26 1.50
C LEU A 326 19.06 -9.70 1.85
N ILE A 327 18.42 -9.92 2.99
CA ILE A 327 17.92 -11.25 3.35
C ILE A 327 16.42 -11.27 3.09
N TYR A 328 15.98 -12.22 2.26
CA TYR A 328 14.55 -12.39 1.94
C TYR A 328 14.18 -13.86 2.05
N GLU A 329 13.18 -14.17 2.89
CA GLU A 329 12.69 -15.53 3.14
C GLU A 329 13.84 -16.53 3.46
N GLY A 330 14.81 -16.09 4.29
CA GLY A 330 15.95 -16.90 4.71
C GLY A 330 17.08 -17.03 3.69
N ARG A 331 16.97 -16.40 2.52
CA ARG A 331 18.01 -16.37 1.49
C ARG A 331 18.75 -15.03 1.49
N LYS A 332 20.08 -15.07 1.55
CA LYS A 332 20.96 -13.90 1.47
C LYS A 332 21.27 -13.57 0.01
N TYR A 333 20.84 -12.40 -0.45
CA TYR A 333 21.15 -11.85 -1.75
C TYR A 333 22.29 -10.84 -1.58
N VAL A 334 23.40 -11.08 -2.28
CA VAL A 334 24.57 -10.19 -2.30
C VAL A 334 24.61 -9.52 -3.66
N LEU A 335 24.36 -8.21 -3.67
CA LEU A 335 24.25 -7.41 -4.87
C LEU A 335 25.30 -6.30 -4.85
N LYS A 336 25.74 -5.91 -6.04
CA LYS A 336 26.57 -4.74 -6.24
C LYS A 336 25.84 -3.78 -7.17
N VAL A 337 25.50 -2.60 -6.67
CA VAL A 337 24.80 -1.58 -7.44
C VAL A 337 25.77 -0.50 -7.84
N THR A 338 25.85 -0.20 -9.13
CA THR A 338 26.75 0.84 -9.67
C THR A 338 25.98 1.88 -10.47
N ARG A 339 26.32 3.16 -10.31
CA ARG A 339 25.78 4.25 -11.11
C ARG A 339 26.46 4.30 -12.48
N GLN A 340 25.69 4.12 -13.54
CA GLN A 340 26.15 4.28 -14.93
C GLN A 340 25.87 5.68 -15.46
N SER A 341 24.81 6.34 -14.97
CA SER A 341 24.51 7.73 -15.29
C SER A 341 23.80 8.40 -14.10
N PRO A 342 23.43 9.69 -14.19
CA PRO A 342 22.62 10.33 -13.16
C PRO A 342 21.31 9.60 -12.85
N ASN A 343 20.68 8.98 -13.86
CA ASN A 343 19.37 8.32 -13.77
C ASN A 343 19.42 6.82 -14.10
N SER A 344 20.59 6.24 -14.35
CA SER A 344 20.72 4.83 -14.75
C SER A 344 21.66 4.09 -13.83
N TYR A 345 21.19 2.95 -13.35
CA TYR A 345 21.86 2.09 -12.40
C TYR A 345 22.05 0.70 -12.99
N VAL A 346 23.15 0.05 -12.62
CA VAL A 346 23.44 -1.33 -12.97
C VAL A 346 23.49 -2.14 -11.69
N VAL A 347 22.58 -3.10 -11.55
CA VAL A 347 22.58 -4.06 -10.45
C VAL A 347 23.28 -5.32 -10.91
N ILE A 348 24.28 -5.76 -10.16
CA ILE A 348 25.15 -6.89 -10.47
C ILE A 348 24.98 -7.94 -9.38
N MET A 349 24.74 -9.19 -9.77
CA MET A 349 24.64 -10.33 -8.85
C MET A 349 25.12 -11.59 -9.56
N ASN A 350 26.01 -12.35 -8.89
CA ASN A 350 26.50 -13.66 -9.36
C ASN A 350 26.97 -13.69 -10.83
N GLY A 351 27.68 -12.64 -11.26
CA GLY A 351 28.20 -12.53 -12.62
C GLY A 351 27.20 -12.02 -13.67
N SER A 352 25.92 -11.88 -13.34
CA SER A 352 24.89 -11.26 -14.19
C SER A 352 24.69 -9.79 -13.83
N CYS A 353 24.23 -8.99 -14.78
CA CYS A 353 23.92 -7.58 -14.58
C CYS A 353 22.59 -7.19 -15.24
N VAL A 354 21.84 -6.30 -14.59
CA VAL A 354 20.64 -5.66 -15.14
C VAL A 354 20.80 -4.15 -15.10
N GLU A 355 20.47 -3.49 -16.21
CA GLU A 355 20.38 -2.03 -16.30
C GLU A 355 18.96 -1.59 -15.93
N VAL A 356 18.86 -0.59 -15.07
CA VAL A 356 17.57 -0.05 -14.62
C VAL A 356 17.64 1.47 -14.65
N ASP A 357 16.67 2.06 -15.35
CA ASP A 357 16.51 3.51 -15.39
C ASP A 357 15.57 3.94 -14.25
N VAL A 358 16.01 4.92 -13.48
CA VAL A 358 15.38 5.36 -12.22
C VAL A 358 15.18 6.87 -12.26
N HIS A 359 13.94 7.29 -12.05
CA HIS A 359 13.57 8.69 -11.88
C HIS A 359 13.03 8.92 -10.48
N ARG A 360 13.60 9.89 -9.77
CA ARG A 360 13.14 10.24 -8.44
C ARG A 360 11.89 11.10 -8.50
N LEU A 361 10.89 10.72 -7.72
CA LEU A 361 9.64 11.46 -7.56
C LEU A 361 9.78 12.54 -6.48
N SER A 362 8.94 13.57 -6.56
CA SER A 362 8.94 14.70 -5.62
C SER A 362 8.56 14.30 -4.19
N ASP A 363 7.82 13.21 -4.04
CA ASP A 363 7.33 12.65 -2.78
C ASP A 363 8.30 11.66 -2.11
N GLY A 364 9.55 11.63 -2.59
CA GLY A 364 10.61 10.76 -2.08
C GLY A 364 10.62 9.34 -2.64
N GLY A 365 9.66 8.96 -3.49
CA GLY A 365 9.66 7.68 -4.19
C GLY A 365 10.63 7.60 -5.36
N LEU A 366 10.78 6.39 -5.88
CA LEU A 366 11.50 6.10 -7.12
C LEU A 366 10.53 5.53 -8.16
N LEU A 367 10.56 6.05 -9.37
CA LEU A 367 9.92 5.49 -10.55
C LEU A 367 10.98 4.71 -11.34
N LEU A 368 10.83 3.39 -11.38
CA LEU A 368 11.76 2.49 -12.04
C LEU A 368 11.17 1.99 -13.35
N SER A 369 11.99 1.99 -14.40
CA SER A 369 11.70 1.29 -15.63
C SER A 369 12.43 -0.05 -15.63
N TYR A 370 11.68 -1.15 -15.51
CA TYR A 370 12.20 -2.51 -15.45
C TYR A 370 11.40 -3.40 -16.42
N ASP A 371 12.10 -4.03 -17.36
CA ASP A 371 11.50 -4.88 -18.40
C ASP A 371 10.36 -4.21 -19.21
N GLY A 372 10.57 -2.94 -19.55
CA GLY A 372 9.58 -2.14 -20.31
C GLY A 372 8.36 -1.68 -19.50
N SER A 373 8.25 -2.12 -18.24
CA SER A 373 7.19 -1.71 -17.32
C SER A 373 7.69 -0.64 -16.35
N SER A 374 6.81 0.27 -15.95
CA SER A 374 7.11 1.30 -14.96
C SER A 374 6.56 0.93 -13.59
N TYR A 375 7.40 0.98 -12.56
CA TYR A 375 7.05 0.67 -11.18
C TYR A 375 7.33 1.86 -10.28
N THR A 376 6.32 2.32 -9.56
CA THR A 376 6.50 3.25 -8.44
C THR A 376 6.94 2.47 -7.21
N THR A 377 8.00 2.91 -6.56
CA THR A 377 8.54 2.20 -5.39
C THR A 377 8.92 3.15 -4.28
N TYR A 378 8.73 2.69 -3.06
CA TYR A 378 9.06 3.40 -1.84
C TYR A 378 9.81 2.47 -0.91
N MET A 379 10.78 3.02 -0.19
CA MET A 379 11.47 2.29 0.87
C MET A 379 11.36 3.06 2.17
N LYS A 380 11.05 2.33 3.23
CA LYS A 380 11.19 2.78 4.60
C LYS A 380 12.24 1.91 5.28
N GLU A 381 13.28 2.57 5.79
CA GLU A 381 14.28 1.90 6.61
C GLU A 381 13.78 1.77 8.04
N GLU A 382 13.69 0.53 8.52
CA GLU A 382 13.45 0.18 9.91
C GLU A 382 14.79 -0.29 10.53
N VAL A 383 14.84 -0.51 11.85
CA VAL A 383 16.12 -0.74 12.54
C VAL A 383 16.82 -2.01 12.06
N ASP A 384 16.09 -3.12 11.94
CA ASP A 384 16.63 -4.42 11.53
C ASP A 384 16.14 -4.87 10.15
N ARG A 385 15.38 -4.02 9.43
CA ARG A 385 14.69 -4.40 8.18
C ARG A 385 14.59 -3.22 7.22
N TYR A 386 14.51 -3.52 5.93
CA TYR A 386 14.07 -2.59 4.88
C TYR A 386 12.66 -2.98 4.44
N ARG A 387 11.71 -2.07 4.60
CA ARG A 387 10.34 -2.23 4.11
C ARG A 387 10.21 -1.55 2.76
N ILE A 388 9.84 -2.32 1.74
CA ILE A 388 9.81 -1.85 0.37
C ILE A 388 8.42 -2.07 -0.19
N THR A 389 7.84 -1.01 -0.72
CA THR A 389 6.52 -1.03 -1.34
C THR A 389 6.70 -0.81 -2.83
N ILE A 390 6.25 -1.76 -3.65
CA ILE A 390 6.33 -1.74 -5.12
C ILE A 390 4.91 -1.69 -5.66
N GLY A 391 4.50 -0.55 -6.20
CA GLY A 391 3.10 -0.23 -6.44
C GLY A 391 2.34 -0.27 -5.11
N ASN A 392 1.46 -1.27 -4.95
CA ASN A 392 0.65 -1.48 -3.75
C ASN A 392 1.01 -2.78 -3.01
N LYS A 393 2.15 -3.38 -3.34
CA LYS A 393 2.60 -4.64 -2.76
C LYS A 393 3.79 -4.39 -1.87
N THR A 394 3.74 -4.86 -0.63
CA THR A 394 4.87 -4.70 0.30
C THR A 394 5.71 -5.98 0.37
N CYS A 395 7.03 -5.81 0.33
CA CYS A 395 8.01 -6.83 0.67
C CYS A 395 8.97 -6.30 1.75
N VAL A 396 9.51 -7.23 2.54
CA VAL A 396 10.36 -6.91 3.68
C VAL A 396 11.66 -7.66 3.55
N PHE A 397 12.76 -6.92 3.53
CA PHE A 397 14.10 -7.48 3.55
C PHE A 397 14.68 -7.33 4.95
N GLU A 398 15.21 -8.40 5.49
CA GLU A 398 15.91 -8.35 6.77
C GLU A 398 17.35 -7.87 6.56
N LYS A 399 17.82 -7.06 7.49
CA LYS A 399 19.24 -6.75 7.64
C LYS A 399 19.88 -7.93 8.37
N GLU A 400 21.17 -8.15 8.12
CA GLU A 400 21.94 -9.11 8.90
C GLU A 400 21.93 -8.66 10.38
N ASN A 401 21.29 -9.45 11.24
CA ASN A 401 21.03 -9.09 12.63
C ASN A 401 21.93 -9.91 13.57
N ASP A 402 22.47 -9.25 14.59
CA ASP A 402 23.24 -9.87 15.65
C ASP A 402 22.28 -10.29 16.78
N PRO A 403 21.99 -11.60 16.96
CA PRO A 403 21.05 -12.08 17.96
C PRO A 403 21.48 -11.82 19.41
N SER A 404 22.72 -11.37 19.64
CA SER A 404 23.20 -10.96 20.96
C SER A 404 22.59 -9.63 21.45
N ILE A 405 21.85 -8.90 20.61
CA ILE A 405 21.25 -7.60 20.95
C ILE A 405 19.73 -7.71 20.93
N LEU A 406 19.09 -7.53 22.10
CA LEU A 406 17.64 -7.54 22.22
C LEU A 406 17.08 -6.12 22.04
N ARG A 407 16.40 -5.90 20.92
CA ARG A 407 15.82 -4.60 20.53
C ARG A 407 14.31 -4.58 20.72
N SER A 408 13.75 -3.40 20.99
CA SER A 408 12.31 -3.20 21.03
C SER A 408 11.71 -3.25 19.62
N PRO A 409 10.68 -4.06 19.35
CA PRO A 409 10.03 -4.06 18.03
C PRO A 409 9.09 -2.86 17.83
N SER A 410 8.62 -2.22 18.91
CA SER A 410 7.63 -1.15 18.88
C SER A 410 8.04 0.01 19.79
N ALA A 411 7.47 1.19 19.51
CA ALA A 411 7.41 2.26 20.48
C ALA A 411 6.43 1.90 21.60
N GLY A 412 6.66 2.38 22.82
CA GLY A 412 5.76 2.16 23.96
C GLY A 412 6.48 2.30 25.30
N LYS A 413 5.83 1.90 26.39
CA LYS A 413 6.42 1.96 27.74
C LYS A 413 6.88 0.58 28.18
N LEU A 414 8.12 0.44 28.65
CA LEU A 414 8.58 -0.80 29.29
C LEU A 414 7.87 -0.96 30.63
N ILE A 415 6.96 -1.93 30.77
CA ILE A 415 6.22 -2.16 32.01
C ILE A 415 7.17 -2.80 33.02
N GLN A 416 7.70 -3.96 32.66
CA GLN A 416 8.55 -4.78 33.52
C GLN A 416 9.38 -5.79 32.72
N TYR A 417 10.43 -6.29 33.35
CA TYR A 417 11.12 -7.51 32.92
C TYR A 417 10.50 -8.72 33.63
N VAL A 418 10.40 -9.83 32.91
CA VAL A 418 9.89 -11.11 33.46
C VAL A 418 11.03 -11.94 34.05
N VAL A 419 12.27 -11.66 33.64
CA VAL A 419 13.48 -12.41 34.02
C VAL A 419 14.50 -11.44 34.56
N GLU A 420 15.09 -11.74 35.73
CA GLU A 420 16.10 -10.92 36.43
C GLU A 420 17.37 -10.65 35.60
N ASP A 421 18.12 -9.60 35.95
CA ASP A 421 19.40 -9.27 35.30
C ASP A 421 20.45 -10.37 35.54
N GLY A 422 21.11 -10.80 34.47
CA GLY A 422 21.97 -11.99 34.44
C GLY A 422 21.22 -13.32 34.39
N GLY A 423 19.87 -13.30 34.36
CA GLY A 423 19.04 -14.49 34.25
C GLY A 423 19.13 -15.13 32.87
N HIS A 424 19.11 -16.46 32.85
CA HIS A 424 19.11 -17.24 31.61
C HIS A 424 17.70 -17.32 31.02
N VAL A 425 17.60 -17.13 29.71
CA VAL A 425 16.36 -17.28 28.94
C VAL A 425 16.53 -18.30 27.83
N PHE A 426 15.44 -18.98 27.49
CA PHE A 426 15.36 -19.87 26.36
C PHE A 426 14.77 -19.17 25.13
N ALA A 427 15.11 -19.65 23.94
CA ALA A 427 14.52 -19.18 22.69
C ALA A 427 12.98 -19.30 22.74
N GLY A 428 12.29 -18.22 22.36
CA GLY A 428 10.83 -18.09 22.44
C GLY A 428 10.28 -17.74 23.83
N GLN A 429 11.13 -17.70 24.87
CA GLN A 429 10.70 -17.32 26.22
C GLN A 429 10.47 -15.81 26.31
N CYS A 430 9.39 -15.41 27.00
CA CYS A 430 9.13 -14.02 27.33
C CYS A 430 10.18 -13.51 28.32
N PHE A 431 10.83 -12.38 28.01
CA PHE A 431 11.79 -11.74 28.89
C PHE A 431 11.34 -10.37 29.41
N ALA A 432 10.43 -9.70 28.70
CA ALA A 432 9.92 -8.39 29.08
C ALA A 432 8.50 -8.14 28.56
N GLU A 433 7.79 -7.21 29.19
CA GLU A 433 6.46 -6.78 28.79
C GLU A 433 6.46 -5.28 28.55
N ILE A 434 5.90 -4.86 27.42
CA ILE A 434 5.76 -3.45 27.04
C ILE A 434 4.29 -3.09 26.87
N GLU A 435 3.96 -1.86 27.19
CA GLU A 435 2.65 -1.26 26.94
C GLU A 435 2.70 -0.54 25.60
N VAL A 436 1.90 -1.00 24.65
CA VAL A 436 1.72 -0.38 23.33
C VAL A 436 0.23 -0.23 23.10
N MET A 437 -0.23 0.99 22.84
CA MET A 437 -1.64 1.28 22.61
C MET A 437 -2.61 0.74 23.69
N LYS A 438 -2.25 0.93 24.98
CA LYS A 438 -2.98 0.40 26.17
C LYS A 438 -3.11 -1.13 26.21
N MET A 439 -2.38 -1.85 25.35
CA MET A 439 -2.30 -3.29 25.35
C MET A 439 -0.93 -3.75 25.84
N VAL A 440 -0.92 -4.84 26.60
CA VAL A 440 0.32 -5.50 26.99
C VAL A 440 0.82 -6.34 25.82
N MET A 441 2.05 -6.08 25.39
CA MET A 441 2.76 -6.86 24.38
C MET A 441 3.95 -7.56 25.04
N THR A 442 3.97 -8.89 24.92
CA THR A 442 5.07 -9.72 25.42
C THR A 442 6.24 -9.69 24.44
N LEU A 443 7.45 -9.46 24.96
CA LEU A 443 8.70 -9.54 24.23
C LEU A 443 9.38 -10.88 24.49
N THR A 444 9.61 -11.62 23.40
CA THR A 444 10.23 -12.95 23.44
C THR A 444 11.67 -12.89 22.97
N ALA A 445 12.56 -13.65 23.61
CA ALA A 445 13.94 -13.80 23.16
C ALA A 445 13.99 -14.67 21.89
N GLY A 446 14.78 -14.26 20.89
CA GLY A 446 14.96 -15.05 19.67
C GLY A 446 15.83 -16.29 19.89
N GLU A 447 16.86 -16.16 20.73
CA GLU A 447 17.84 -17.20 21.04
C GLU A 447 17.97 -17.42 22.55
N SER A 448 18.65 -18.49 22.94
CA SER A 448 18.91 -18.82 24.36
C SER A 448 20.22 -18.19 24.84
N GLY A 449 20.22 -17.68 26.07
CA GLY A 449 21.40 -17.05 26.66
C GLY A 449 21.11 -16.27 27.95
N CYS A 450 22.15 -15.66 28.51
CA CYS A 450 22.02 -14.81 29.70
C CYS A 450 21.68 -13.37 29.32
N ILE A 451 20.61 -12.82 29.88
CA ILE A 451 20.17 -11.45 29.63
C ILE A 451 20.92 -10.47 30.51
N HIS A 452 21.34 -9.34 29.94
CA HIS A 452 21.87 -8.19 30.65
C HIS A 452 21.06 -6.93 30.33
N TYR A 453 20.50 -6.29 31.35
CA TYR A 453 19.62 -5.15 31.18
C TYR A 453 20.37 -3.92 30.62
N VAL A 454 19.71 -3.20 29.72
CA VAL A 454 20.20 -1.90 29.21
C VAL A 454 19.22 -0.78 29.57
N LYS A 455 17.91 -1.04 29.47
CA LYS A 455 16.84 -0.09 29.83
C LYS A 455 16.28 -0.40 31.22
N ARG A 456 15.77 0.62 31.90
CA ARG A 456 15.11 0.46 33.21
C ARG A 456 13.60 0.30 33.03
N PRO A 457 12.90 -0.49 33.87
CA PRO A 457 11.44 -0.52 33.90
C PRO A 457 10.85 0.88 34.04
N GLY A 458 9.73 1.12 33.36
CA GLY A 458 9.05 2.42 33.29
C GLY A 458 9.59 3.38 32.20
N ALA A 459 10.69 3.05 31.54
CA ALA A 459 11.23 3.87 30.45
C ALA A 459 10.33 3.84 29.21
N VAL A 460 10.28 4.98 28.50
CA VAL A 460 9.72 5.05 27.14
C VAL A 460 10.72 4.43 26.18
N LEU A 461 10.24 3.56 25.31
CA LEU A 461 10.98 2.84 24.29
C LEU A 461 10.65 3.41 22.93
N ASP A 462 11.68 3.54 22.10
CA ASP A 462 11.58 3.85 20.68
C ASP A 462 11.71 2.55 19.86
N PRO A 463 11.16 2.49 18.63
CA PRO A 463 11.34 1.35 17.74
C PRO A 463 12.83 1.04 17.51
N GLY A 464 13.20 -0.22 17.71
CA GLY A 464 14.55 -0.76 17.59
C GLY A 464 15.58 -0.29 18.61
N CYS A 465 15.16 0.41 19.66
CA CYS A 465 16.05 0.73 20.77
C CYS A 465 16.49 -0.55 21.51
N VAL A 466 17.72 -0.59 21.99
CA VAL A 466 18.25 -1.75 22.72
C VAL A 466 17.62 -1.78 24.12
N ILE A 467 16.90 -2.86 24.41
CA ILE A 467 16.27 -3.11 25.72
C ILE A 467 17.25 -3.85 26.62
N ALA A 468 17.93 -4.84 26.09
CA ALA A 468 18.88 -5.70 26.79
C ALA A 468 19.90 -6.30 25.82
N LYS A 469 20.96 -6.89 26.35
CA LYS A 469 21.92 -7.72 25.60
C LYS A 469 21.76 -9.18 26.02
N LEU A 470 22.06 -10.09 25.13
CA LEU A 470 21.99 -11.54 25.33
C LEU A 470 23.38 -12.13 25.12
N GLN A 471 23.95 -12.71 26.17
CA GLN A 471 25.13 -13.55 26.05
C GLN A 471 24.69 -14.94 25.60
N LEU A 472 24.83 -15.22 24.30
CA LEU A 472 24.39 -16.47 23.67
C LEU A 472 25.13 -17.68 24.25
N ASP A 473 24.39 -18.76 24.49
CA ASP A 473 24.98 -20.04 24.91
C ASP A 473 25.85 -20.66 23.81
N ASP A 474 25.44 -20.48 22.56
CA ASP A 474 26.13 -20.97 21.37
C ASP A 474 26.35 -19.82 20.38
N PRO A 475 27.58 -19.26 20.31
CA PRO A 475 27.92 -18.19 19.38
C PRO A 475 27.78 -18.60 17.90
N SER A 476 27.69 -19.90 17.58
CA SER A 476 27.53 -20.39 16.21
C SER A 476 26.08 -20.38 15.70
N ARG A 477 25.10 -20.13 16.59
CA ARG A 477 23.67 -20.01 16.24
C ARG A 477 23.25 -18.67 15.66
N VAL A 478 24.19 -17.78 15.37
CA VAL A 478 23.94 -16.65 14.47
C VAL A 478 23.55 -17.25 13.12
N GLN A 479 22.24 -17.39 12.87
CA GLN A 479 21.70 -18.00 11.65
C GLN A 479 22.26 -17.25 10.44
N GLN A 480 23.21 -17.86 9.75
CA GLN A 480 23.68 -17.38 8.46
C GLN A 480 22.63 -17.79 7.42
N ALA A 481 21.90 -16.80 6.89
CA ALA A 481 20.97 -17.00 5.79
C ALA A 481 21.68 -17.67 4.61
N GLU A 482 20.98 -18.58 3.91
CA GLU A 482 21.56 -19.33 2.80
C GLU A 482 21.90 -18.38 1.64
N LEU A 483 23.16 -18.41 1.17
CA LEU A 483 23.60 -17.55 0.08
C LEU A 483 22.89 -17.93 -1.23
N HIS A 484 22.22 -16.95 -1.84
CA HIS A 484 21.60 -17.12 -3.14
C HIS A 484 22.66 -17.15 -4.25
N THR A 485 22.70 -18.25 -5.02
CA THR A 485 23.65 -18.45 -6.14
C THR A 485 23.05 -18.23 -7.53
N GLY A 486 21.74 -17.95 -7.63
CA GLY A 486 21.06 -17.69 -8.89
C GLY A 486 21.46 -16.35 -9.53
N THR A 487 21.22 -16.21 -10.84
CA THR A 487 21.55 -14.99 -11.59
C THR A 487 20.33 -14.09 -11.78
N LEU A 488 20.57 -12.80 -12.00
CA LEU A 488 19.52 -11.86 -12.42
C LEU A 488 18.94 -12.27 -13.79
N PRO A 489 17.62 -12.14 -14.01
CA PRO A 489 16.99 -12.42 -15.29
C PRO A 489 17.53 -11.48 -16.38
N GLN A 490 17.73 -12.01 -17.60
CA GLN A 490 18.16 -11.20 -18.73
C GLN A 490 16.98 -10.39 -19.26
N ILE A 491 17.04 -9.07 -19.04
CA ILE A 491 16.00 -8.15 -19.45
C ILE A 491 16.40 -7.41 -20.71
N GLN A 492 15.49 -7.36 -21.66
CA GLN A 492 15.65 -6.60 -22.88
C GLN A 492 15.28 -5.14 -22.64
N SER A 493 16.27 -4.32 -22.31
CA SER A 493 16.11 -2.86 -22.23
C SER A 493 15.76 -2.19 -23.59
N THR A 494 15.63 -2.98 -24.66
CA THR A 494 15.41 -2.54 -26.05
C THR A 494 14.08 -1.83 -26.28
N ALA A 495 13.05 -2.07 -25.46
CA ALA A 495 11.69 -1.63 -25.74
C ALA A 495 11.49 -0.09 -25.82
N LEU A 496 12.33 0.71 -25.15
CA LEU A 496 12.19 2.18 -25.13
C LEU A 496 13.25 2.93 -25.95
N ARG A 497 14.30 2.25 -26.43
CA ARG A 497 15.54 2.93 -26.86
C ARG A 497 15.60 3.24 -28.37
N GLY A 498 14.62 2.78 -29.15
CA GLY A 498 14.40 3.13 -30.56
C GLY A 498 15.51 2.65 -31.51
N GLU A 499 15.14 1.95 -32.57
CA GLU A 499 16.11 1.38 -33.54
C GLU A 499 16.69 2.41 -34.52
N LYS A 500 16.20 3.66 -34.49
CA LYS A 500 16.64 4.71 -35.41
C LYS A 500 18.06 5.13 -35.11
N LEU A 501 18.86 5.29 -36.16
CA LEU A 501 20.30 5.54 -36.08
C LEU A 501 20.68 6.80 -35.29
N HIS A 502 19.95 7.93 -35.45
CA HIS A 502 20.19 9.15 -34.68
C HIS A 502 19.99 8.95 -33.16
N ARG A 503 19.02 8.12 -32.76
CA ARG A 503 18.79 7.80 -31.34
C ARG A 503 19.92 6.94 -30.79
N ILE A 504 20.37 5.95 -31.57
CA ILE A 504 21.52 5.12 -31.21
C ILE A 504 22.78 5.99 -31.06
N PHE A 505 23.01 6.93 -31.99
CA PHE A 505 24.14 7.86 -31.93
C PHE A 505 24.13 8.69 -30.64
N HIS A 506 23.05 9.43 -30.37
CA HIS A 506 22.94 10.25 -29.16
C HIS A 506 23.01 9.42 -27.88
N TYR A 507 22.37 8.24 -27.85
CA TYR A 507 22.41 7.34 -26.71
C TYR A 507 23.84 6.86 -26.40
N VAL A 508 24.57 6.40 -27.41
CA VAL A 508 25.94 5.92 -27.24
C VAL A 508 26.86 7.08 -26.83
N LEU A 509 26.70 8.25 -27.44
CA LEU A 509 27.46 9.44 -27.10
C LEU A 509 27.20 9.86 -25.65
N ASP A 510 25.96 9.90 -25.21
CA ASP A 510 25.59 10.27 -23.84
C ASP A 510 26.19 9.28 -22.81
N ASN A 511 26.14 7.98 -23.08
CA ASN A 511 26.81 6.99 -22.23
C ASN A 511 28.32 7.20 -22.13
N LEU A 512 28.99 7.50 -23.25
CA LEU A 512 30.43 7.79 -23.25
C LEU A 512 30.74 9.10 -22.51
N VAL A 513 29.91 10.13 -22.65
CA VAL A 513 30.03 11.37 -21.86
C VAL A 513 29.84 11.10 -20.37
N ASN A 514 28.89 10.25 -19.99
CA ASN A 514 28.69 9.84 -18.60
C ASN A 514 29.90 9.09 -18.04
N VAL A 515 30.51 8.20 -18.82
CA VAL A 515 31.78 7.57 -18.44
C VAL A 515 32.87 8.62 -18.22
N MET A 516 33.00 9.60 -19.11
CA MET A 516 33.96 10.70 -18.97
C MET A 516 33.67 11.61 -17.75
N ASN A 517 32.41 11.73 -17.35
CA ASN A 517 31.99 12.42 -16.13
C ASN A 517 32.31 11.62 -14.84
N GLY A 518 32.87 10.42 -14.96
CA GLY A 518 33.29 9.59 -13.84
C GLY A 518 32.31 8.49 -13.45
N TYR A 519 31.22 8.27 -14.19
CA TYR A 519 30.31 7.15 -13.98
C TYR A 519 30.89 5.87 -14.60
N CYS A 520 31.69 5.15 -13.82
CA CYS A 520 32.38 3.96 -14.27
C CYS A 520 31.80 2.69 -13.65
N LEU A 521 31.57 1.68 -14.50
CA LEU A 521 31.22 0.33 -14.05
C LEU A 521 32.45 -0.38 -13.47
N PRO A 522 32.26 -1.38 -12.58
CA PRO A 522 33.36 -2.23 -12.15
C PRO A 522 33.82 -3.16 -13.29
N GLU A 523 35.09 -3.54 -13.27
CA GLU A 523 35.58 -4.61 -14.14
C GLU A 523 35.00 -5.98 -13.73
N PRO A 524 34.74 -6.90 -14.68
CA PRO A 524 35.08 -6.87 -16.10
C PRO A 524 34.04 -6.22 -17.04
N TYR A 525 32.97 -5.62 -16.48
CA TYR A 525 31.83 -5.13 -17.28
C TYR A 525 32.15 -3.85 -18.05
N PHE A 526 33.01 -3.01 -17.48
CA PHE A 526 33.40 -1.72 -18.06
C PHE A 526 34.07 -1.88 -19.42
N SER A 527 35.18 -2.64 -19.49
CA SER A 527 35.96 -2.81 -20.72
C SER A 527 35.12 -3.35 -21.88
N ASN A 528 34.24 -4.31 -21.59
CA ASN A 528 33.36 -4.91 -22.59
C ASN A 528 32.31 -3.91 -23.13
N LYS A 529 31.64 -3.15 -22.24
CA LYS A 529 30.63 -2.16 -22.66
C LYS A 529 31.24 -1.01 -23.45
N VAL A 530 32.36 -0.44 -22.98
CA VAL A 530 33.00 0.72 -23.62
C VAL A 530 33.45 0.36 -25.03
N LYS A 531 34.04 -0.82 -25.24
CA LYS A 531 34.40 -1.30 -26.58
C LYS A 531 33.17 -1.36 -27.49
N GLY A 532 32.07 -1.95 -27.02
CA GLY A 532 30.81 -2.01 -27.77
C GLY A 532 30.23 -0.64 -28.10
N TRP A 533 30.29 0.31 -27.17
CA TRP A 533 29.85 1.69 -27.39
C TRP A 533 30.74 2.42 -28.40
N VAL A 534 32.05 2.38 -28.26
CA VAL A 534 32.98 3.05 -29.20
C VAL A 534 32.85 2.49 -30.61
N GLU A 535 32.75 1.16 -30.77
CA GLU A 535 32.53 0.55 -32.08
C GLU A 535 31.20 0.98 -32.71
N ARG A 536 30.13 1.05 -31.91
CA ARG A 536 28.83 1.54 -32.38
C ARG A 536 28.88 3.01 -32.75
N LEU A 537 29.51 3.86 -31.93
CA LEU A 537 29.67 5.29 -32.20
C LEU A 537 30.41 5.52 -33.53
N MET A 538 31.52 4.82 -33.74
CA MET A 538 32.31 4.93 -34.96
C MET A 538 31.55 4.41 -36.19
N LYS A 539 30.71 3.38 -36.03
CA LYS A 539 29.81 2.92 -37.11
C LYS A 539 28.73 3.95 -37.42
N THR A 540 28.06 4.51 -36.41
CA THR A 540 26.99 5.50 -36.61
C THR A 540 27.51 6.82 -37.20
N LEU A 541 28.69 7.28 -36.78
CA LEU A 541 29.31 8.50 -37.29
C LEU A 541 29.72 8.41 -38.77
N ARG A 542 29.96 7.20 -39.27
CA ARG A 542 30.32 6.94 -40.68
C ARG A 542 29.10 6.69 -41.56
N ASP A 543 27.91 6.52 -40.98
CA ASP A 543 26.70 6.26 -41.73
C ASP A 543 26.12 7.59 -42.28
N PRO A 544 26.02 7.76 -43.61
CA PRO A 544 25.49 8.99 -44.21
C PRO A 544 24.01 9.21 -43.91
N SER A 545 23.31 8.22 -43.34
CA SER A 545 21.91 8.34 -42.91
C SER A 545 21.73 9.14 -41.62
N LEU A 546 22.79 9.31 -40.82
CA LEU A 546 22.70 10.01 -39.53
C LEU A 546 22.20 11.46 -39.67
N PRO A 547 22.81 12.35 -40.49
CA PRO A 547 22.40 13.75 -40.58
C PRO A 547 20.97 13.93 -41.14
N LEU A 548 20.55 13.04 -42.05
CA LEU A 548 19.19 13.04 -42.58
C LEU A 548 18.17 12.79 -41.46
N LEU A 549 18.43 11.78 -40.63
CA LEU A 549 17.54 11.39 -39.55
C LEU A 549 17.52 12.43 -38.42
N GLU A 550 18.66 13.05 -38.09
CA GLU A 550 18.71 14.17 -37.13
C GLU A 550 17.91 15.37 -37.64
N LEU A 551 18.14 15.79 -38.89
CA LEU A 551 17.40 16.91 -39.47
C LEU A 551 15.90 16.58 -39.57
N GLN A 552 15.53 15.34 -39.88
CA GLN A 552 14.14 14.92 -39.92
C GLN A 552 13.45 15.02 -38.56
N ASP A 553 14.10 14.58 -37.48
CA ASP A 553 13.53 14.65 -36.13
C ASP A 553 13.33 16.12 -35.72
N ILE A 554 14.33 16.98 -35.94
CA ILE A 554 14.25 18.42 -35.66
C ILE A 554 13.14 19.07 -36.51
N MET A 555 13.12 18.82 -37.82
CA MET A 555 12.12 19.40 -38.72
C MET A 555 10.69 18.97 -38.36
N THR A 556 10.49 17.75 -37.85
CA THR A 556 9.16 17.34 -37.37
C THR A 556 8.71 18.13 -36.14
N SER A 557 9.62 18.49 -35.23
CA SER A 557 9.29 19.31 -34.05
C SER A 557 9.11 20.80 -34.35
N VAL A 558 9.78 21.33 -35.37
CA VAL A 558 9.80 22.77 -35.69
C VAL A 558 8.87 23.12 -36.88
N SER A 559 8.35 22.11 -37.60
CA SER A 559 7.36 22.31 -38.67
C SER A 559 6.16 23.13 -38.19
N GLY A 560 5.74 24.10 -39.01
CA GLY A 560 4.69 25.06 -38.67
C GLY A 560 5.15 26.30 -37.87
N ARG A 561 6.39 26.34 -37.35
CA ARG A 561 6.99 27.54 -36.72
C ARG A 561 7.97 28.28 -37.63
N ILE A 562 8.33 27.70 -38.77
CA ILE A 562 9.29 28.26 -39.74
C ILE A 562 8.52 28.82 -40.95
N PRO A 563 9.00 29.89 -41.61
CA PRO A 563 8.39 30.37 -42.84
C PRO A 563 8.21 29.26 -43.89
N PRO A 564 7.04 29.16 -44.54
CA PRO A 564 6.71 28.03 -45.41
C PRO A 564 7.62 27.91 -46.63
N ASN A 565 8.24 29.01 -47.07
CA ASN A 565 9.20 29.02 -48.16
C ASN A 565 10.51 28.33 -47.76
N VAL A 566 11.00 28.60 -46.55
CA VAL A 566 12.22 28.01 -45.99
C VAL A 566 12.00 26.52 -45.73
N GLU A 567 10.88 26.18 -45.10
CA GLU A 567 10.53 24.78 -44.83
C GLU A 567 10.45 23.93 -46.10
N LYS A 568 9.84 24.47 -47.18
CA LYS A 568 9.78 23.77 -48.49
C LYS A 568 11.16 23.55 -49.09
N SER A 569 12.04 24.55 -49.03
CA SER A 569 13.41 24.44 -49.54
C SER A 569 14.22 23.39 -48.77
N ILE A 570 14.17 23.41 -47.43
CA ILE A 570 14.87 22.44 -46.58
C ILE A 570 14.32 21.02 -46.83
N LYS A 571 13.00 20.83 -46.89
CA LYS A 571 12.40 19.51 -47.19
C LYS A 571 12.78 18.99 -48.57
N LYS A 572 12.93 19.88 -49.57
CA LYS A 572 13.37 19.52 -50.91
C LYS A 572 14.82 19.01 -50.91
N GLU A 573 15.73 19.74 -50.25
CA GLU A 573 17.14 19.33 -50.12
C GLU A 573 17.27 18.02 -49.31
N MET A 574 16.46 17.83 -48.27
CA MET A 574 16.39 16.57 -47.53
C MET A 574 15.92 15.40 -48.41
N ALA A 575 14.89 15.59 -49.24
CA ALA A 575 14.40 14.55 -50.14
C ALA A 575 15.45 14.19 -51.21
N GLN A 576 16.17 15.18 -51.72
CA GLN A 576 17.27 14.98 -52.67
C GLN A 576 18.48 14.28 -52.03
N TYR A 577 18.79 14.59 -50.77
CA TYR A 577 19.81 13.86 -50.02
C TYR A 577 19.39 12.41 -49.75
N ALA A 578 18.13 12.19 -49.36
CA ALA A 578 17.58 10.85 -49.13
C ALA A 578 17.61 9.98 -50.39
N SER A 579 17.36 10.54 -51.57
CA SER A 579 17.44 9.78 -52.83
C SER A 579 18.88 9.41 -53.23
N ASN A 580 19.87 10.18 -52.78
CA ASN A 580 21.27 10.03 -53.17
C ASN A 580 22.14 9.35 -52.09
N ILE A 581 21.52 8.85 -51.01
CA ILE A 581 22.22 8.50 -49.77
C ILE A 581 23.19 7.32 -49.90
N THR A 582 22.95 6.41 -50.86
CA THR A 582 23.82 5.27 -51.16
C THR A 582 24.98 5.62 -52.11
N SER A 583 25.06 6.86 -52.59
CA SER A 583 26.16 7.31 -53.45
C SER A 583 27.44 7.52 -52.65
N VAL A 584 28.55 6.99 -53.13
CA VAL A 584 29.89 7.10 -52.49
C VAL A 584 30.38 8.56 -52.37
N LEU A 585 29.84 9.46 -53.20
CA LEU A 585 30.19 10.90 -53.21
C LEU A 585 29.13 11.78 -52.52
N CYS A 586 28.15 11.17 -51.85
CA CYS A 586 27.09 11.87 -51.16
C CYS A 586 27.65 12.69 -49.99
N GLN A 587 27.49 14.02 -50.04
CA GLN A 587 27.76 14.92 -48.92
C GLN A 587 26.47 15.59 -48.49
N PHE A 588 26.27 15.72 -47.18
CA PHE A 588 25.09 16.40 -46.65
C PHE A 588 25.08 17.86 -47.10
N PRO A 589 23.97 18.39 -47.65
CA PRO A 589 23.89 19.74 -48.24
C PRO A 589 23.85 20.85 -47.18
N SER A 590 24.78 20.85 -46.23
CA SER A 590 24.80 21.75 -45.07
C SER A 590 24.79 23.23 -45.47
N GLN A 591 25.60 23.63 -46.46
CA GLN A 591 25.66 25.02 -46.93
C GLN A 591 24.36 25.47 -47.62
N GLN A 592 23.72 24.58 -48.38
CA GLN A 592 22.45 24.89 -49.06
C GLN A 592 21.32 25.04 -48.03
N VAL A 593 21.28 24.16 -47.03
CA VAL A 593 20.33 24.26 -45.91
C VAL A 593 20.55 25.55 -45.11
N ILE A 594 21.80 25.93 -44.82
CA ILE A 594 22.13 27.20 -44.13
C ILE A 594 21.71 28.42 -44.96
N ASN A 595 21.94 28.42 -46.28
CA ASN A 595 21.55 29.55 -47.13
C ASN A 595 20.02 29.72 -47.24
N HIS A 596 19.24 28.70 -46.89
CA HIS A 596 17.78 28.76 -46.85
C HIS A 596 17.23 29.12 -45.47
N ALA A 597 17.97 28.86 -44.39
CA ALA A 597 17.61 29.17 -43.01
C ALA A 597 17.92 30.63 -42.66
#